data_AF-A0A976GUC6-F1
#
_entry.id   AF-A0A976GUC6-F1
#
_cell.length_a   1.000
_cell.length_b   1.000
_cell.length_c   1.000
_cell.angle_alpha   90.00
_cell.angle_beta   90.00
_cell.angle_gamma   90.00
#
_symmetry.space_group_name_H-M   'P 1'
#
loop_
_entity.id
_entity.type
_entity.pdbx_description
1 polymer ?
#
loop_
_entity_poly.entity_id
_entity_poly.type
_entity_poly.pdbx_seq_one_letter_code
_entity_poly.pdbx_strand_id
1 'polypeptide(L)'
;MALGGAGATLEELVNLYQMLANKGKFTPFVYLKNEKKSKKINILKEESTYMIGEILSNMQKNEFLKNPLKIAWKTGTSLGRRDAWCIGYNPQYTVGVWVGNFSGEGANNLVGAEVATPLMKDIFKTLTYNQNNTWFDAPNSVKIRTVCSETGLLPQIFCDKKIMDTYIPNISSIKKCEHLKEIWVSDDEKTSFCNACLPLKNAKKKLYPNYSSEILSFLLEQNNKIIEIPAHNINCTHFKNSNEKPVILSPSPHKEYLIEKENEAELILACRVSPLIRKVDWYINGKFYQSVSPQKQIYFKPEMGITKIACADENGKTTEIAIKVTKI
;
A
#
# COMPACT_ATOMS: atom_id res chain seq x y z
N MET A 1 0.82 3.50 -14.88
CA MET A 1 1.67 4.70 -15.05
C MET A 1 2.66 4.92 -13.90
N ALA A 2 2.35 4.54 -12.65
CA ALA A 2 3.22 4.77 -11.47
C ALA A 2 4.66 4.19 -11.55
N LEU A 3 4.91 3.19 -12.40
CA LEU A 3 6.23 2.58 -12.59
C LEU A 3 7.13 3.34 -13.59
N GLY A 4 6.69 4.48 -14.13
CA GLY A 4 7.51 5.28 -15.06
C GLY A 4 7.44 4.83 -16.52
N GLY A 5 6.28 4.33 -16.96
CA GLY A 5 6.06 3.89 -18.35
C GLY A 5 5.78 5.02 -19.36
N ALA A 6 5.86 6.28 -18.94
CA ALA A 6 5.65 7.45 -19.81
C ALA A 6 7.01 8.09 -20.16
N GLY A 7 7.17 8.50 -21.42
CA GLY A 7 8.34 9.27 -21.84
C GLY A 7 8.28 10.69 -21.26
N ALA A 8 9.44 11.20 -20.83
CA ALA A 8 9.60 12.57 -20.36
C ALA A 8 11.03 13.04 -20.69
N THR A 9 11.18 14.33 -20.95
CA THR A 9 12.49 14.95 -21.09
C THR A 9 13.11 15.18 -19.71
N LEU A 10 14.45 15.25 -19.66
CA LEU A 10 15.17 15.61 -18.44
C LEU A 10 14.70 16.96 -17.91
N GLU A 11 14.45 17.91 -18.81
CA GLU A 11 13.99 19.24 -18.45
C GLU A 11 12.63 19.22 -17.75
N GLU A 12 11.63 18.55 -18.32
CA GLU A 12 10.31 18.44 -17.68
C GLU A 12 10.41 17.87 -16.27
N LEU A 13 11.19 16.80 -16.09
CA LEU A 13 11.35 16.19 -14.79
C LEU A 13 12.09 17.11 -13.80
N VAL A 14 13.19 17.76 -14.21
CA VAL A 14 13.90 18.71 -13.34
C VAL A 14 12.98 19.86 -12.94
N ASN A 15 12.13 20.34 -13.84
CA ASN A 15 11.19 21.42 -13.53
C ASN A 15 10.12 20.98 -12.51
N LEU A 16 9.64 19.74 -12.61
CA LEU A 16 8.71 19.17 -11.63
C LEU A 16 9.37 18.97 -10.26
N TYR A 17 10.63 18.56 -10.19
CA TYR A 17 11.37 18.49 -8.92
C TYR A 17 11.70 19.89 -8.37
N GLN A 18 11.94 20.87 -9.23
CA GLN A 18 12.09 22.27 -8.82
C GLN A 18 10.81 22.79 -8.17
N MET A 19 9.63 22.39 -8.65
CA MET A 19 8.36 22.72 -8.00
C MET A 19 8.28 22.16 -6.57
N LEU A 20 8.80 20.94 -6.33
CA LEU A 20 8.91 20.38 -4.97
C LEU A 20 9.84 21.22 -4.09
N ALA A 21 11.01 21.58 -4.60
CA ALA A 21 11.96 22.46 -3.90
C ALA A 21 11.38 23.86 -3.64
N ASN A 22 10.54 24.35 -4.54
CA ASN A 22 9.92 25.68 -4.49
C ASN A 22 8.55 25.67 -3.80
N LYS A 23 8.40 24.82 -2.77
CA LYS A 23 7.22 24.80 -1.87
C LYS A 23 5.90 24.59 -2.61
N GLY A 24 5.91 23.76 -3.66
CA GLY A 24 4.73 23.43 -4.45
C GLY A 24 4.43 24.37 -5.61
N LYS A 25 5.30 25.37 -5.85
CA LYS A 25 5.10 26.41 -6.87
C LYS A 25 5.91 26.10 -8.11
N PHE A 26 5.22 25.71 -9.17
CA PHE A 26 5.82 25.48 -10.47
C PHE A 26 6.16 26.79 -11.18
N THR A 27 7.34 26.81 -11.78
CA THR A 27 7.82 27.93 -12.60
C THR A 27 8.51 27.40 -13.84
N PRO A 28 8.02 27.67 -15.06
CA PRO A 28 8.72 27.32 -16.29
C PRO A 28 10.18 27.79 -16.28
N PHE A 29 11.06 27.03 -16.95
CA PHE A 29 12.45 27.43 -17.11
C PHE A 29 12.57 28.76 -17.84
N VAL A 30 13.62 29.47 -17.47
CA VAL A 30 14.04 30.72 -18.11
C VAL A 30 15.55 30.58 -18.30
N TYR A 31 16.00 30.56 -19.55
CA TYR A 31 17.42 30.35 -19.86
C TYR A 31 18.19 31.66 -19.87
N LEU A 32 17.54 32.75 -20.26
CA LEU A 32 18.17 34.06 -20.39
C LEU A 32 17.86 34.94 -19.18
N LYS A 33 18.88 35.61 -18.65
CA LYS A 33 18.74 36.48 -17.46
C LYS A 33 17.69 37.59 -17.62
N ASN A 34 17.48 38.05 -18.85
CA ASN A 34 16.57 39.15 -19.18
C ASN A 34 15.20 38.69 -19.71
N GLU A 35 14.96 37.38 -19.79
CA GLU A 35 13.68 36.86 -20.26
C GLU A 35 12.61 37.01 -19.18
N LYS A 36 11.38 37.32 -19.60
CA LYS A 36 10.28 37.60 -18.70
C LYS A 36 9.85 36.31 -18.00
N LYS A 37 9.99 36.28 -16.67
CA LYS A 37 9.56 35.13 -15.88
C LYS A 37 8.07 34.88 -16.05
N SER A 38 7.72 33.64 -16.39
CA SER A 38 6.35 33.17 -16.44
C SER A 38 5.68 33.23 -15.07
N LYS A 39 4.35 33.31 -15.06
CA LYS A 39 3.55 33.34 -13.82
C LYS A 39 3.75 32.02 -13.06
N LYS A 40 3.97 32.12 -11.74
CA LYS A 40 4.05 30.96 -10.85
C LYS A 40 2.69 30.26 -10.78
N ILE A 41 2.70 28.93 -10.86
CA ILE A 41 1.49 28.09 -10.73
C ILE A 41 1.62 27.29 -9.44
N ASN A 42 0.64 27.42 -8.54
CA ASN A 42 0.62 26.62 -7.31
C ASN A 42 0.02 25.25 -7.65
N ILE A 43 0.85 24.20 -7.63
CA ILE A 43 0.42 22.82 -7.92
C ILE A 43 0.17 22.06 -6.62
N LEU A 44 1.10 22.17 -5.67
CA LEU A 44 1.04 21.47 -4.38
C LEU A 44 1.08 22.48 -3.22
N LYS A 45 0.62 22.03 -2.05
CA LYS A 45 0.76 22.79 -0.82
C LYS A 45 2.16 22.61 -0.23
N GLU A 46 2.64 23.64 0.46
CA GLU A 46 3.97 23.67 1.06
C GLU A 46 4.20 22.50 2.03
N GLU A 47 3.21 22.19 2.87
CA GLU A 47 3.28 21.07 3.82
C GLU A 47 3.45 19.71 3.14
N SER A 48 2.82 19.51 1.98
CA SER A 48 2.95 18.26 1.23
C SER A 48 4.33 18.14 0.60
N THR A 49 4.84 19.22 0.01
CA THR A 49 6.19 19.24 -0.56
C THR A 49 7.30 19.10 0.47
N TYR A 50 7.09 19.66 1.67
CA TYR A 50 8.01 19.50 2.79
C TYR A 50 8.11 18.03 3.22
N MET A 51 6.96 17.38 3.44
CA MET A 51 6.93 15.95 3.80
C MET A 51 7.56 15.07 2.70
N ILE A 52 7.31 15.36 1.43
CA ILE A 52 7.98 14.67 0.31
C ILE A 52 9.49 14.87 0.37
N GLY A 53 9.96 16.10 0.62
CA GLY A 53 11.38 16.40 0.80
C GLY A 53 12.02 15.60 1.93
N GLU A 54 11.38 15.51 3.10
CA GLU A 54 11.82 14.70 4.23
C GLU A 54 11.93 13.20 3.87
N ILE A 55 10.94 12.67 3.14
CA ILE A 55 10.98 11.26 2.69
C ILE A 55 12.15 11.03 1.73
N LEU A 56 12.34 11.93 0.77
CA LEU A 56 13.37 11.81 -0.26
C LEU A 56 14.78 12.09 0.27
N SER A 57 14.92 12.87 1.35
CA SER A 57 16.22 13.13 2.00
C SER A 57 16.65 12.02 2.94
N ASN A 58 15.69 11.25 3.48
CA ASN A 58 15.89 10.16 4.44
C ASN A 58 15.76 8.75 3.84
N MET A 59 15.86 8.59 2.51
CA MET A 59 15.74 7.27 1.85
C MET A 59 16.79 6.23 2.31
N GLN A 60 17.86 6.64 2.98
CA GLN A 60 18.87 5.74 3.51
C GLN A 60 18.63 5.51 5.00
N LYS A 61 17.90 4.42 5.33
CA LYS A 61 17.66 3.94 6.72
C LYS A 61 18.94 3.54 7.49
N ASN A 62 20.11 3.58 6.85
CA ASN A 62 21.39 3.32 7.51
C ASN A 62 21.89 4.62 8.15
N GLU A 63 21.90 4.69 9.48
CA GLU A 63 22.45 5.83 10.27
C GLU A 63 23.89 6.21 9.89
N PHE A 64 24.63 5.30 9.27
CA PHE A 64 26.02 5.50 8.82
C PHE A 64 26.17 6.26 7.50
N LEU A 65 25.12 6.34 6.67
CA LEU A 65 25.10 7.18 5.49
C LEU A 65 24.33 8.46 5.82
N LYS A 66 24.96 9.32 6.62
CA LYS A 66 24.51 10.70 6.77
C LYS A 66 24.33 11.30 5.37
N ASN A 67 23.33 12.16 5.21
CA ASN A 67 23.13 12.99 4.03
C ASN A 67 23.82 14.35 4.26
N PRO A 68 25.18 14.44 4.23
CA PRO A 68 25.89 15.67 4.60
C PRO A 68 25.59 16.82 3.63
N LEU A 69 25.18 16.49 2.41
CA LEU A 69 24.82 17.46 1.38
C LEU A 69 23.40 18.02 1.56
N LYS A 70 22.57 17.42 2.43
CA LYS A 70 21.16 17.78 2.65
C LYS A 70 20.41 17.91 1.32
N ILE A 71 20.36 16.80 0.59
CA ILE A 71 19.68 16.70 -0.70
C ILE A 71 18.47 15.77 -0.56
N ALA A 72 17.32 16.13 -1.10
CA ALA A 72 16.26 15.17 -1.41
C ALA A 72 16.49 14.66 -2.83
N TRP A 73 16.54 13.34 -3.04
CA TRP A 73 16.70 12.82 -4.40
C TRP A 73 15.86 11.58 -4.65
N LYS A 74 15.75 11.19 -5.92
CA LYS A 74 15.17 9.92 -6.33
C LYS A 74 15.89 9.36 -7.54
N THR A 75 16.10 8.05 -7.52
CA THR A 75 16.66 7.28 -8.63
C THR A 75 15.57 6.70 -9.52
N GLY A 76 15.89 6.51 -10.80
CA GLY A 76 15.08 5.78 -11.76
C GLY A 76 15.97 4.86 -12.61
N THR A 77 15.50 3.66 -12.90
CA THR A 77 16.14 2.72 -13.84
C THR A 77 15.04 2.17 -14.72
N SER A 78 15.16 2.35 -16.04
CA SER A 78 14.13 1.89 -16.97
C SER A 78 14.16 0.37 -17.18
N LEU A 79 13.04 -0.18 -17.64
CA LEU A 79 12.96 -1.59 -18.03
C LEU A 79 13.96 -1.88 -19.17
N GLY A 80 14.71 -2.97 -19.04
CA GLY A 80 15.79 -3.30 -19.98
C GLY A 80 17.06 -2.45 -19.81
N ARG A 81 17.16 -1.66 -18.73
CA ARG A 81 18.33 -0.82 -18.40
C ARG A 81 18.74 0.10 -19.56
N ARG A 82 17.78 0.80 -20.17
CA ARG A 82 18.04 1.78 -21.24
C ARG A 82 18.43 3.15 -20.69
N ASP A 83 17.95 3.46 -19.50
CA ASP A 83 18.07 4.77 -18.88
C ASP A 83 18.40 4.65 -17.39
N ALA A 84 19.41 5.40 -16.98
CA ALA A 84 19.79 5.62 -15.59
C ALA A 84 19.49 7.09 -15.22
N TRP A 85 18.52 7.29 -14.33
CA TRP A 85 18.08 8.61 -13.88
C TRP A 85 18.43 8.85 -12.41
N CYS A 86 18.80 10.09 -12.09
CA CYS A 86 18.80 10.59 -10.73
C CYS A 86 18.45 12.08 -10.73
N ILE A 87 17.41 12.45 -9.99
CA ILE A 87 17.03 13.86 -9.83
C ILE A 87 17.02 14.18 -8.34
N GLY A 88 17.67 15.28 -7.96
CA GLY A 88 17.73 15.73 -6.59
C GLY A 88 17.67 17.23 -6.47
N TYR A 89 17.30 17.69 -5.26
CA TYR A 89 17.20 19.10 -4.94
C TYR A 89 17.57 19.39 -3.49
N ASN A 90 18.01 20.63 -3.27
CA ASN A 90 18.09 21.27 -1.96
C ASN A 90 17.38 22.63 -2.05
N PRO A 91 17.41 23.50 -1.01
CA PRO A 91 16.73 24.79 -1.08
C PRO A 91 17.22 25.75 -2.18
N GLN A 92 18.39 25.53 -2.76
CA GLN A 92 19.02 26.44 -3.73
C GLN A 92 19.05 25.89 -5.15
N TYR A 93 19.28 24.58 -5.31
CA TYR A 93 19.52 23.94 -6.59
C TYR A 93 18.63 22.73 -6.78
N THR A 94 18.23 22.50 -8.03
CA THR A 94 17.67 21.22 -8.51
C THR A 94 18.59 20.72 -9.61
N VAL A 95 19.03 19.48 -9.50
CA VAL A 95 19.96 18.83 -10.44
C VAL A 95 19.31 17.55 -10.92
N GLY A 96 19.24 17.37 -12.24
CA GLY A 96 18.86 16.11 -12.86
C GLY A 96 20.01 15.55 -13.68
N VAL A 97 20.21 14.24 -13.56
CA VAL A 97 21.19 13.47 -14.33
C VAL A 97 20.44 12.35 -15.05
N TRP A 98 20.67 12.26 -16.35
CA TRP A 98 20.29 11.13 -17.19
C TRP A 98 21.55 10.57 -17.85
N VAL A 99 21.64 9.25 -17.88
CA VAL A 99 22.66 8.52 -18.62
C VAL A 99 21.96 7.41 -19.39
N GLY A 100 22.27 7.29 -20.67
CA GLY A 100 21.71 6.29 -21.57
C GLY A 100 22.40 6.35 -22.93
N ASN A 101 22.11 5.35 -23.76
CA ASN A 101 22.57 5.34 -25.14
C ASN A 101 21.61 6.14 -26.02
N PHE A 102 22.13 7.00 -26.90
CA PHE A 102 21.29 7.73 -27.86
C PHE A 102 20.55 6.80 -28.83
N SER A 103 21.04 5.57 -29.04
CA SER A 103 20.34 4.52 -29.79
C SER A 103 19.11 3.98 -29.07
N GLY A 104 18.97 4.23 -27.77
CA GLY A 104 17.96 3.63 -26.90
C GLY A 104 18.27 2.19 -26.51
N GLU A 105 19.43 1.64 -26.88
CA GLU A 105 19.81 0.28 -26.48
C GLU A 105 20.13 0.20 -24.99
N GLY A 106 19.71 -0.91 -24.37
CA GLY A 106 20.00 -1.18 -22.97
C GLY A 106 21.46 -1.56 -22.72
N ALA A 107 21.96 -1.26 -21.53
CA ALA A 107 23.28 -1.72 -21.10
C ALA A 107 23.28 -2.13 -19.62
N ASN A 108 24.02 -3.18 -19.29
CA ASN A 108 23.99 -3.78 -17.95
C ASN A 108 24.40 -2.81 -16.84
N ASN A 109 25.25 -1.83 -17.13
CA ASN A 109 25.73 -0.82 -16.20
C ASN A 109 24.78 0.38 -16.04
N LEU A 110 23.70 0.50 -16.83
CA LEU A 110 22.75 1.61 -16.72
C LEU A 110 21.78 1.42 -15.55
N VAL A 111 22.32 1.58 -14.34
CA VAL A 111 21.57 1.55 -13.08
C VAL A 111 21.64 2.94 -12.45
N GLY A 112 20.48 3.56 -12.21
CA GLY A 112 20.39 4.95 -11.72
C GLY A 112 21.10 5.19 -10.38
N ALA A 113 21.08 4.19 -9.50
CA ALA A 113 21.77 4.25 -8.20
C ALA A 113 23.30 4.19 -8.33
N GLU A 114 23.82 3.54 -9.37
CA GLU A 114 25.26 3.27 -9.54
C GLU A 114 25.95 4.29 -10.44
N VAL A 115 25.24 4.82 -11.46
CA VAL A 115 25.83 5.72 -12.45
C VAL A 115 25.34 7.16 -12.30
N ALA A 116 24.02 7.38 -12.30
CA ALA A 116 23.48 8.74 -12.25
C ALA A 116 23.62 9.38 -10.86
N THR A 117 23.50 8.59 -9.79
CA THR A 117 23.54 9.10 -8.42
C THR A 117 24.92 9.64 -8.02
N PRO A 118 26.05 8.94 -8.26
CA PRO A 118 27.38 9.50 -7.97
C PRO A 118 27.65 10.80 -8.72
N LEU A 119 27.31 10.87 -10.01
CA LEU A 119 27.48 12.08 -10.81
C LEU A 119 26.67 13.25 -10.25
N MET A 120 25.39 13.01 -9.88
CA MET A 120 24.55 14.02 -9.24
C MET A 120 25.16 14.52 -7.92
N LYS A 121 25.68 13.60 -7.09
CA LYS A 121 26.34 13.96 -5.82
C LYS A 121 27.58 14.81 -6.05
N ASP A 122 28.39 14.51 -7.05
CA ASP A 122 29.58 15.29 -7.37
C ASP A 122 29.22 16.70 -7.86
N ILE A 123 28.18 16.84 -8.68
CA ILE A 123 27.64 18.15 -9.08
C ILE A 123 27.21 18.95 -7.84
N PHE A 124 26.46 18.36 -6.92
CA PHE A 124 26.07 19.06 -5.69
C PHE A 124 27.27 19.45 -4.82
N LYS A 125 28.27 18.56 -4.65
CA LYS A 125 29.50 18.91 -3.93
C LYS A 125 30.18 20.13 -4.53
N THR A 126 30.23 20.24 -5.85
CA THR A 126 30.80 21.41 -6.54
C THR A 126 29.94 22.66 -6.31
N LEU A 127 28.62 22.56 -6.44
CA LEU A 127 27.70 23.69 -6.26
C LEU A 127 27.68 24.22 -4.82
N THR A 128 27.81 23.35 -3.82
CA THR A 128 27.69 23.70 -2.41
C THR A 128 29.03 23.79 -1.67
N TYR A 129 30.17 23.72 -2.37
CA TYR A 129 31.51 23.60 -1.77
C TYR A 129 31.81 24.66 -0.68
N ASN A 130 31.38 25.91 -0.89
CA ASN A 130 31.59 27.03 0.03
C ASN A 130 30.27 27.54 0.67
N GLN A 131 29.25 26.69 0.73
CA GLN A 131 27.95 27.07 1.26
C GLN A 131 27.63 26.29 2.53
N ASN A 132 26.96 26.94 3.47
CA ASN A 132 26.32 26.23 4.57
C ASN A 132 25.13 25.48 4.01
N ASN A 133 25.19 24.15 4.01
CA ASN A 133 24.06 23.31 3.60
C ASN A 133 22.88 23.57 4.55
N THR A 134 21.87 24.29 4.06
CA THR A 134 20.60 24.52 4.75
C THR A 134 19.57 23.48 4.29
N TRP A 135 18.58 23.26 5.14
CA TRP A 135 17.42 22.46 4.78
C TRP A 135 16.16 23.33 4.86
N PHE A 136 15.05 22.80 4.33
CA PHE A 136 13.78 23.48 4.41
C PHE A 136 13.30 23.60 5.85
N ASP A 137 12.76 24.76 6.21
CA ASP A 137 12.07 24.93 7.49
C ASP A 137 10.75 24.16 7.48
N ALA A 138 10.45 23.49 8.59
CA ALA A 138 9.18 22.79 8.75
C ALA A 138 8.02 23.80 8.77
N PRO A 139 7.01 23.66 7.88
CA PRO A 139 5.83 24.52 7.91
C PRO A 139 5.07 24.34 9.22
N ASN A 140 4.49 25.42 9.76
CA ASN A 140 3.70 25.37 11.00
C ASN A 140 2.51 24.39 10.94
N SER A 141 2.02 24.09 9.73
CA SER A 141 0.95 23.12 9.45
C SER A 141 1.41 21.66 9.51
N VAL A 142 2.71 21.37 9.48
CA VAL A 142 3.23 20.02 9.68
C VAL A 142 3.44 19.78 11.17
N LYS A 143 2.87 18.71 11.68
CA LYS A 143 2.95 18.30 13.08
C LYS A 143 3.46 16.87 13.17
N ILE A 144 3.86 16.46 14.36
CA ILE A 144 4.30 15.09 14.64
C ILE A 144 3.24 14.41 15.49
N ARG A 145 2.96 13.14 15.20
CA ARG A 145 2.08 12.29 15.99
C ARG A 145 2.69 10.91 16.15
N THR A 146 2.19 10.17 17.12
CA THR A 146 2.52 8.77 17.29
C THR A 146 1.58 7.91 16.45
N VAL A 147 2.13 6.93 15.72
CA VAL A 147 1.39 5.94 14.91
C VAL A 147 1.79 4.52 15.30
N CYS A 148 0.91 3.55 15.04
CA CYS A 148 1.23 2.13 15.10
C CYS A 148 2.25 1.79 14.01
N SER A 149 3.35 1.14 14.38
CA SER A 149 4.41 0.79 13.43
C SER A 149 4.00 -0.20 12.34
N GLU A 150 2.94 -0.99 12.57
CA GLU A 150 2.46 -1.98 11.61
C GLU A 150 1.52 -1.40 10.56
N THR A 151 0.67 -0.45 10.94
CA THR A 151 -0.38 0.09 10.05
C THR A 151 -0.17 1.54 9.63
N GLY A 152 0.70 2.28 10.33
CA GLY A 152 0.81 3.74 10.17
C GLY A 152 -0.42 4.53 10.66
N LEU A 153 -1.40 3.86 11.28
CA LEU A 153 -2.62 4.48 11.83
C LEU A 153 -2.44 4.91 13.28
N LEU A 154 -3.37 5.71 13.81
CA LEU A 154 -3.32 6.14 15.21
C LEU A 154 -3.34 4.90 16.14
N PRO A 155 -2.41 4.78 17.09
CA PRO A 155 -2.26 3.56 17.86
C PRO A 155 -3.47 3.33 18.77
N GLN A 156 -3.75 2.06 19.04
CA GLN A 156 -4.64 1.63 20.11
C GLN A 156 -3.84 1.04 21.28
N ILE A 157 -4.55 0.66 22.35
CA ILE A 157 -3.97 0.09 23.57
C ILE A 157 -3.18 -1.19 23.26
N PHE A 158 -3.64 -1.99 22.30
CA PHE A 158 -2.98 -3.22 21.86
C PHE A 158 -1.77 -3.02 20.94
N CYS A 159 -1.44 -1.78 20.55
CA CYS A 159 -0.30 -1.52 19.67
C CYS A 159 0.98 -1.47 20.50
N ASP A 160 1.77 -2.54 20.49
CA ASP A 160 3.01 -2.62 21.26
C ASP A 160 4.08 -1.67 20.74
N LYS A 161 4.29 -1.66 19.41
CA LYS A 161 5.32 -0.85 18.75
C LYS A 161 4.72 0.41 18.12
N LYS A 162 5.21 1.55 18.58
CA LYS A 162 4.77 2.88 18.16
C LYS A 162 5.97 3.67 17.62
N ILE A 163 5.74 4.44 16.56
CA ILE A 163 6.76 5.32 15.97
C ILE A 163 6.21 6.73 15.84
N MET A 164 7.11 7.70 15.76
CA MET A 164 6.75 9.08 15.44
C MET A 164 6.63 9.23 13.93
N ASP A 165 5.59 9.93 13.49
CA ASP A 165 5.32 10.21 12.09
C ASP A 165 4.88 11.67 11.91
N THR A 166 5.21 12.24 10.77
CA THR A 166 4.79 13.59 10.40
C THR A 166 3.40 13.54 9.77
N TYR A 167 2.55 14.51 10.08
CA TYR A 167 1.20 14.58 9.55
C TYR A 167 0.74 16.03 9.39
N ILE A 168 -0.31 16.20 8.59
CA ILE A 168 -0.96 17.48 8.36
C ILE A 168 -2.33 17.43 9.07
N PRO A 169 -2.57 18.24 10.11
CA PRO A 169 -3.86 18.32 10.79
C PRO A 169 -5.00 18.60 9.80
N ASN A 170 -6.15 17.97 10.02
CA ASN A 170 -7.35 18.05 9.16
C ASN A 170 -7.22 17.49 7.73
N ILE A 171 -6.04 16.98 7.34
CA ILE A 171 -5.82 16.34 6.03
C ILE A 171 -5.44 14.87 6.19
N SER A 172 -4.46 14.57 7.06
CA SER A 172 -4.03 13.20 7.30
C SER A 172 -5.10 12.39 8.04
N SER A 173 -5.23 11.10 7.68
CA SER A 173 -6.20 10.18 8.27
C SER A 173 -6.12 10.14 9.80
N ILE A 174 -7.28 10.22 10.46
CA ILE A 174 -7.45 10.05 11.91
C ILE A 174 -7.95 8.64 12.29
N LYS A 175 -7.95 7.70 11.33
CA LYS A 175 -8.35 6.32 11.61
C LYS A 175 -7.43 5.72 12.67
N LYS A 176 -8.04 5.02 13.62
CA LYS A 176 -7.31 4.25 14.61
C LYS A 176 -6.92 2.92 14.01
N CYS A 177 -5.85 2.37 14.56
CA CYS A 177 -5.33 1.09 14.20
C CYS A 177 -6.36 -0.01 14.53
N GLU A 178 -6.60 -0.91 13.58
CA GLU A 178 -7.54 -2.02 13.71
C GLU A 178 -6.90 -3.36 13.27
N HIS A 179 -5.56 -3.45 13.23
CA HIS A 179 -4.85 -4.68 12.84
C HIS A 179 -5.04 -5.85 13.81
N LEU A 180 -5.47 -5.57 15.05
CA LEU A 180 -5.91 -6.56 16.01
C LEU A 180 -7.35 -6.28 16.41
N LYS A 181 -8.08 -7.34 16.72
CA LYS A 181 -9.42 -7.27 17.31
C LYS A 181 -9.52 -8.17 18.52
N GLU A 182 -10.26 -7.70 19.53
CA GLU A 182 -10.58 -8.50 20.70
C GLU A 182 -11.69 -9.49 20.38
N ILE A 183 -11.47 -10.76 20.73
CA ILE A 183 -12.47 -11.83 20.63
C ILE A 183 -12.59 -12.50 21.99
N TRP A 184 -13.82 -12.76 22.42
CA TRP A 184 -14.09 -13.59 23.59
C TRP A 184 -13.80 -15.05 23.24
N VAL A 185 -13.00 -15.71 24.06
CA VAL A 185 -12.65 -17.12 23.89
C VAL A 185 -12.78 -17.86 25.21
N SER A 186 -12.96 -19.17 25.15
CA SER A 186 -12.91 -20.04 26.32
C SER A 186 -11.53 -19.99 26.98
N ASP A 187 -11.43 -20.38 28.25
CA ASP A 187 -10.15 -20.38 28.97
C ASP A 187 -9.08 -21.24 28.27
N ASP A 188 -9.52 -22.33 27.64
CA ASP A 188 -8.69 -23.25 26.82
C ASP A 188 -8.49 -22.78 25.37
N GLU A 189 -9.08 -21.64 24.99
CA GLU A 189 -8.96 -20.99 23.69
C GLU A 189 -9.42 -21.85 22.49
N LYS A 190 -10.22 -22.89 22.72
CA LYS A 190 -10.77 -23.73 21.64
C LYS A 190 -12.08 -23.22 21.06
N THR A 191 -12.78 -22.37 21.81
CA THR A 191 -14.10 -21.85 21.43
C THR A 191 -14.11 -20.33 21.47
N SER A 192 -14.67 -19.67 20.45
CA SER A 192 -14.95 -18.24 20.46
C SER A 192 -16.42 -17.92 20.77
N PHE A 193 -16.67 -16.74 21.34
CA PHE A 193 -18.00 -16.28 21.74
C PHE A 193 -18.32 -14.89 21.17
N CYS A 194 -19.60 -14.62 20.97
CA CYS A 194 -20.13 -13.29 20.70
C CYS A 194 -20.94 -12.85 21.93
N ASN A 195 -21.41 -11.61 21.95
CA ASN A 195 -22.17 -11.08 23.08
C ASN A 195 -23.45 -11.88 23.38
N ALA A 196 -24.02 -12.58 22.41
CA ALA A 196 -25.24 -13.37 22.60
C ALA A 196 -25.00 -14.76 23.19
N CYS A 197 -23.78 -15.30 23.10
CA CYS A 197 -23.44 -16.64 23.61
C CYS A 197 -22.28 -16.62 24.60
N LEU A 198 -21.94 -15.43 25.11
CA LEU A 198 -20.90 -15.22 26.10
C LEU A 198 -21.33 -15.88 27.42
N PRO A 199 -20.61 -16.91 27.90
CA PRO A 199 -20.95 -17.54 29.17
C PRO A 199 -20.66 -16.59 30.33
N LEU A 200 -21.40 -16.74 31.43
CA LEU A 200 -21.22 -15.93 32.66
C LEU A 200 -19.86 -16.17 33.34
N LYS A 201 -19.24 -17.33 33.09
CA LYS A 201 -17.92 -17.73 33.60
C LYS A 201 -17.14 -18.44 32.49
N ASN A 202 -15.82 -18.55 32.65
CA ASN A 202 -14.91 -19.29 31.78
C ASN A 202 -14.76 -18.71 30.36
N ALA A 203 -14.81 -17.38 30.25
CA ALA A 203 -14.49 -16.66 29.04
C ALA A 203 -13.50 -15.54 29.34
N LYS A 204 -12.50 -15.39 28.47
CA LYS A 204 -11.49 -14.34 28.51
C LYS A 204 -11.41 -13.64 27.16
N LYS A 205 -10.99 -12.38 27.14
CA LYS A 205 -10.68 -11.68 25.90
C LYS A 205 -9.28 -12.04 25.43
N LYS A 206 -9.12 -12.28 24.14
CA LYS A 206 -7.81 -12.43 23.49
C LYS A 206 -7.80 -11.64 22.18
N LEU A 207 -6.65 -11.05 21.87
CA LEU A 207 -6.43 -10.31 20.64
C LEU A 207 -6.08 -11.28 19.51
N TYR A 208 -6.70 -11.06 18.34
CA TYR A 208 -6.43 -11.81 17.12
C TYR A 208 -6.14 -10.85 15.96
N PRO A 209 -5.30 -11.25 14.99
CA PRO A 209 -5.11 -10.49 13.77
C PRO A 209 -6.42 -10.22 13.03
N ASN A 210 -6.52 -9.01 12.49
CA ASN A 210 -7.66 -8.54 11.70
C ASN A 210 -7.18 -8.12 10.32
N TYR A 211 -6.71 -9.13 9.57
CA TYR A 211 -6.20 -8.95 8.21
C TYR A 211 -7.33 -8.70 7.21
N SER A 212 -7.06 -7.87 6.20
CA SER A 212 -7.92 -7.80 5.01
C SER A 212 -7.78 -9.08 4.17
N SER A 213 -8.71 -9.32 3.25
CA SER A 213 -8.66 -10.50 2.38
C SER A 213 -7.42 -10.54 1.49
N GLU A 214 -6.92 -9.37 1.05
CA GLU A 214 -5.69 -9.27 0.26
C GLU A 214 -4.47 -9.68 1.07
N ILE A 215 -4.37 -9.22 2.32
CA ILE A 215 -3.25 -9.58 3.20
C ILE A 215 -3.29 -11.06 3.55
N LEU A 216 -4.49 -11.61 3.82
CA LEU A 216 -4.64 -13.05 4.06
C LEU A 216 -4.17 -13.88 2.86
N SER A 217 -4.60 -13.51 1.65
CA SER A 217 -4.21 -14.21 0.42
C SER A 217 -2.70 -14.20 0.25
N PHE A 218 -2.07 -13.04 0.40
CA PHE A 218 -0.62 -12.89 0.34
C PHE A 218 0.12 -13.72 1.40
N LEU A 219 -0.33 -13.68 2.67
CA LEU A 219 0.31 -14.44 3.74
C LEU A 219 0.24 -15.96 3.49
N LEU A 220 -0.87 -16.44 2.94
CA LEU A 220 -1.06 -17.84 2.58
C LEU A 220 -0.18 -18.27 1.40
N GLU A 221 -0.08 -17.43 0.36
CA GLU A 221 0.83 -17.66 -0.78
C GLU A 221 2.29 -17.79 -0.32
N GLN A 222 2.68 -17.02 0.69
CA GLN A 222 4.01 -17.08 1.28
C GLN A 222 4.20 -18.23 2.29
N ASN A 223 3.22 -19.14 2.42
CA ASN A 223 3.20 -20.23 3.42
C ASN A 223 3.39 -19.75 4.87
N ASN A 224 2.96 -18.53 5.19
CA ASN A 224 3.04 -18.02 6.56
C ASN A 224 1.94 -18.63 7.44
N LYS A 225 2.29 -18.99 8.68
CA LYS A 225 1.31 -19.45 9.67
C LYS A 225 0.41 -18.29 10.09
N ILE A 226 -0.90 -18.45 9.86
CA ILE A 226 -1.91 -17.49 10.28
C ILE A 226 -2.45 -17.90 11.65
N ILE A 227 -2.57 -16.92 12.54
CA ILE A 227 -3.26 -17.12 13.81
C ILE A 227 -4.76 -17.06 13.54
N GLU A 228 -5.39 -18.22 13.48
CA GLU A 228 -6.83 -18.34 13.27
C GLU A 228 -7.62 -18.10 14.56
N ILE A 229 -8.81 -17.52 14.40
CA ILE A 229 -9.77 -17.38 15.49
C ILE A 229 -10.42 -18.76 15.71
N PRO A 230 -10.52 -19.24 16.97
CA PRO A 230 -11.13 -20.51 17.27
C PRO A 230 -12.58 -20.61 16.78
N ALA A 231 -13.03 -21.83 16.50
CA ALA A 231 -14.40 -22.11 16.12
C ALA A 231 -15.37 -21.53 17.16
N HIS A 232 -16.48 -20.96 16.72
CA HIS A 232 -17.41 -20.33 17.64
C HIS A 232 -18.29 -21.35 18.37
N ASN A 233 -18.86 -20.92 19.50
CA ASN A 233 -19.79 -21.71 20.30
C ASN A 233 -20.97 -22.26 19.47
N ILE A 234 -21.03 -23.58 19.34
CA ILE A 234 -22.07 -24.29 18.58
C ILE A 234 -23.49 -24.15 19.16
N ASN A 235 -23.60 -23.73 20.42
CA ASN A 235 -24.88 -23.50 21.08
C ASN A 235 -25.37 -22.05 20.96
N CYS A 236 -24.66 -21.20 20.23
CA CYS A 236 -25.05 -19.82 20.02
C CYS A 236 -26.40 -19.70 19.28
N THR A 237 -27.43 -19.21 19.97
CA THR A 237 -28.78 -19.00 19.41
C THR A 237 -28.83 -17.83 18.44
N HIS A 238 -27.94 -16.85 18.58
CA HIS A 238 -27.82 -15.73 17.64
C HIS A 238 -27.52 -16.25 16.23
N PHE A 239 -26.63 -17.24 16.08
CA PHE A 239 -26.31 -17.82 14.79
C PHE A 239 -27.32 -18.85 14.29
N LYS A 240 -28.13 -19.44 15.18
CA LYS A 240 -29.27 -20.30 14.82
C LYS A 240 -30.44 -19.49 14.27
N ASN A 241 -30.69 -18.31 14.85
CA ASN A 241 -31.78 -17.42 14.47
C ASN A 241 -31.35 -16.21 13.61
N SER A 242 -30.05 -16.07 13.30
CA SER A 242 -29.58 -14.97 12.47
C SER A 242 -30.02 -15.21 11.04
N ASN A 243 -30.75 -14.25 10.46
CA ASN A 243 -30.90 -14.12 9.01
C ASN A 243 -29.59 -13.68 8.31
N GLU A 244 -28.44 -13.76 9.01
CA GLU A 244 -27.13 -13.48 8.44
C GLU A 244 -26.84 -14.48 7.32
N LYS A 245 -26.72 -13.92 6.12
CA LYS A 245 -26.31 -14.64 4.92
C LYS A 245 -24.79 -14.85 4.96
N PRO A 246 -24.28 -15.90 4.28
CA PRO A 246 -22.84 -16.03 4.08
C PRO A 246 -22.28 -14.75 3.44
N VAL A 247 -21.05 -14.34 3.77
CA VAL A 247 -20.42 -13.14 3.19
C VAL A 247 -19.20 -13.57 2.41
N ILE A 248 -19.19 -13.34 1.10
CA ILE A 248 -18.03 -13.63 0.27
C ILE A 248 -16.90 -12.64 0.65
N LEU A 249 -15.78 -13.19 1.13
CA LEU A 249 -14.57 -12.44 1.49
C LEU A 249 -13.62 -12.31 0.30
N SER A 250 -13.60 -13.35 -0.53
CA SER A 250 -12.85 -13.39 -1.78
C SER A 250 -13.65 -14.15 -2.85
N PRO A 251 -13.71 -13.61 -4.08
CA PRO A 251 -13.19 -12.30 -4.48
C PRO A 251 -14.03 -11.14 -3.93
N SER A 252 -13.50 -9.92 -3.93
CA SER A 252 -14.22 -8.73 -3.44
C SER A 252 -15.23 -8.26 -4.49
N PRO A 253 -16.45 -7.87 -4.08
CA PRO A 253 -17.47 -7.38 -5.01
C PRO A 253 -17.00 -6.11 -5.72
N HIS A 254 -17.41 -5.96 -6.99
CA HIS A 254 -17.17 -4.76 -7.81
C HIS A 254 -15.70 -4.40 -8.09
N LYS A 255 -14.74 -5.31 -7.83
CA LYS A 255 -13.35 -5.11 -8.23
C LYS A 255 -13.08 -5.68 -9.64
N GLU A 256 -12.15 -5.04 -10.34
CA GLU A 256 -11.57 -5.56 -11.58
C GLU A 256 -10.31 -6.35 -11.27
N TYR A 257 -10.26 -7.60 -11.71
CA TYR A 257 -9.16 -8.53 -11.53
C TYR A 257 -8.38 -8.63 -12.85
N LEU A 258 -7.07 -8.44 -12.75
CA LEU A 258 -6.18 -8.36 -13.90
C LEU A 258 -5.32 -9.62 -13.93
N ILE A 259 -5.44 -10.41 -15.00
CA ILE A 259 -4.75 -11.69 -15.16
C ILE A 259 -3.84 -11.61 -16.38
N GLU A 260 -2.55 -11.91 -16.20
CA GLU A 260 -1.57 -11.94 -17.28
C GLU A 260 -1.87 -13.08 -18.26
N LYS A 261 -1.70 -12.81 -19.56
CA LYS A 261 -2.02 -13.77 -20.63
C LYS A 261 -1.33 -15.13 -20.52
N GLU A 262 -0.17 -15.20 -19.89
CA GLU A 262 0.67 -16.38 -19.77
C GLU A 262 0.50 -17.13 -18.43
N ASN A 263 -0.12 -16.48 -17.43
CA ASN A 263 -0.38 -17.07 -16.13
C ASN A 263 -1.84 -17.50 -16.01
N GLU A 264 -2.07 -18.79 -15.78
CA GLU A 264 -3.38 -19.33 -15.40
C GLU A 264 -3.70 -18.98 -13.94
N ALA A 265 -3.76 -17.68 -13.61
CA ALA A 265 -3.97 -17.23 -12.25
C ALA A 265 -5.33 -17.71 -11.72
N GLU A 266 -5.30 -18.46 -10.63
CA GLU A 266 -6.51 -18.92 -9.95
C GLU A 266 -6.92 -17.90 -8.89
N LEU A 267 -8.23 -17.70 -8.74
CA LEU A 267 -8.79 -16.86 -7.69
C LEU A 267 -9.28 -17.73 -6.54
N ILE A 268 -9.06 -17.25 -5.31
CA ILE A 268 -9.55 -17.89 -4.10
C ILE A 268 -11.03 -17.59 -3.92
N LEU A 269 -11.82 -18.63 -3.68
CA LEU A 269 -13.18 -18.53 -3.14
C LEU A 269 -13.11 -18.70 -1.62
N ALA A 270 -13.41 -17.62 -0.91
CA ALA A 270 -13.49 -17.62 0.54
C ALA A 270 -14.73 -16.89 0.98
N CYS A 271 -15.45 -17.45 1.96
CA CYS A 271 -16.59 -16.80 2.55
C CYS A 271 -16.57 -16.93 4.07
N ARG A 272 -17.17 -15.96 4.74
CA ARG A 272 -17.49 -16.03 6.16
C ARG A 272 -18.93 -16.49 6.28
N VAL A 273 -19.13 -17.58 7.00
CA VAL A 273 -20.47 -18.10 7.30
C VAL A 273 -20.70 -18.14 8.80
N SER A 274 -21.95 -18.39 9.18
CA SER A 274 -22.27 -18.71 10.56
C SER A 274 -21.43 -19.91 11.02
N PRO A 275 -20.83 -19.88 12.21
CA PRO A 275 -19.96 -20.97 12.68
C PRO A 275 -20.63 -22.33 12.89
N LEU A 276 -21.96 -22.36 12.85
CA LEU A 276 -22.75 -23.60 12.91
C LEU A 276 -22.72 -24.36 11.59
N ILE A 277 -22.40 -23.66 10.50
CA ILE A 277 -22.39 -24.20 9.14
C ILE A 277 -21.16 -25.07 8.96
N ARG A 278 -21.37 -26.32 8.56
CA ARG A 278 -20.28 -27.26 8.29
C ARG A 278 -19.97 -27.41 6.81
N LYS A 279 -20.89 -26.98 5.95
CA LYS A 279 -20.79 -27.09 4.50
C LYS A 279 -21.22 -25.80 3.80
N VAL A 280 -20.43 -25.40 2.81
CA VAL A 280 -20.73 -24.30 1.88
C VAL A 280 -20.69 -24.84 0.45
N ASP A 281 -21.74 -24.56 -0.31
CA ASP A 281 -21.83 -24.86 -1.73
C ASP A 281 -21.48 -23.61 -2.55
N TRP A 282 -20.52 -23.74 -3.46
CA TRP A 282 -20.09 -22.67 -4.34
C TRP A 282 -20.67 -22.84 -5.74
N TYR A 283 -21.04 -21.71 -6.34
CA TYR A 283 -21.59 -21.63 -7.68
C TYR A 283 -20.85 -20.55 -8.49
N ILE A 284 -20.52 -20.88 -9.74
CA ILE A 284 -19.86 -19.96 -10.68
C ILE A 284 -20.75 -19.85 -11.91
N ASN A 285 -21.16 -18.62 -12.25
CA ASN A 285 -22.07 -18.33 -13.35
C ASN A 285 -23.38 -19.18 -13.29
N GLY A 286 -23.88 -19.38 -12.07
CA GLY A 286 -25.09 -20.17 -11.81
C GLY A 286 -24.91 -21.70 -11.89
N LYS A 287 -23.71 -22.19 -12.20
CA LYS A 287 -23.39 -23.63 -12.20
C LYS A 287 -22.76 -24.03 -10.87
N PHE A 288 -23.19 -25.17 -10.33
CA PHE A 288 -22.57 -25.76 -9.14
C PHE A 288 -21.09 -26.04 -9.43
N TYR A 289 -20.21 -25.54 -8.55
CA TYR A 289 -18.77 -25.73 -8.65
C TYR A 289 -18.31 -26.83 -7.69
N GLN A 290 -18.45 -26.60 -6.39
CA GLN A 290 -18.02 -27.56 -5.37
C GLN A 290 -18.62 -27.26 -3.99
N SER A 291 -18.79 -28.31 -3.18
CA SER A 291 -19.06 -28.22 -1.76
C SER A 291 -17.79 -28.34 -0.93
N VAL A 292 -17.58 -27.44 0.03
CA VAL A 292 -16.44 -27.50 0.97
C VAL A 292 -16.82 -27.12 2.39
N SER A 293 -15.97 -27.48 3.36
CA SER A 293 -16.11 -26.90 4.69
C SER A 293 -15.79 -25.40 4.64
N PRO A 294 -16.42 -24.56 5.46
CA PRO A 294 -16.23 -23.11 5.35
C PRO A 294 -14.81 -22.62 5.64
N GLN A 295 -14.00 -23.45 6.29
CA GLN A 295 -12.58 -23.20 6.58
C GLN A 295 -11.67 -23.62 5.41
N LYS A 296 -12.15 -24.47 4.51
CA LYS A 296 -11.39 -24.97 3.37
C LYS A 296 -11.46 -23.96 2.23
N GLN A 297 -10.31 -23.45 1.84
CA GLN A 297 -10.18 -22.58 0.67
C GLN A 297 -10.21 -23.42 -0.60
N ILE A 298 -10.91 -22.91 -1.61
CA ILE A 298 -10.91 -23.48 -2.95
C ILE A 298 -10.52 -22.41 -3.94
N TYR A 299 -9.92 -22.87 -5.03
CA TYR A 299 -9.45 -22.04 -6.11
C TYR A 299 -10.31 -22.30 -7.33
N PHE A 300 -10.52 -21.29 -8.16
CA PHE A 300 -11.16 -21.46 -9.45
C PHE A 300 -10.44 -20.61 -10.51
N LYS A 301 -10.50 -21.09 -11.74
CA LYS A 301 -10.02 -20.35 -12.91
C LYS A 301 -11.16 -19.49 -13.45
N PRO A 302 -11.09 -18.16 -13.34
CA PRO A 302 -12.15 -17.30 -13.83
C PRO A 302 -12.16 -17.19 -15.36
N GLU A 303 -13.35 -17.07 -15.92
CA GLU A 303 -13.53 -16.72 -17.33
C GLU A 303 -13.41 -15.21 -17.54
N MET A 304 -13.05 -14.82 -18.76
CA MET A 304 -12.91 -13.42 -19.16
C MET A 304 -14.27 -12.70 -19.14
N GLY A 305 -14.29 -11.47 -18.63
CA GLY A 305 -15.51 -10.67 -18.54
C GLY A 305 -16.15 -10.71 -17.15
N ILE A 306 -17.47 -10.66 -17.09
CA ILE A 306 -18.20 -10.62 -15.83
C ILE A 306 -18.42 -12.05 -15.34
N THR A 307 -17.83 -12.40 -14.20
CA THR A 307 -18.07 -13.68 -13.54
C THR A 307 -18.95 -13.47 -12.31
N LYS A 308 -20.06 -14.21 -12.23
CA LYS A 308 -20.93 -14.25 -11.05
C LYS A 308 -20.51 -15.37 -10.14
N ILE A 309 -20.40 -15.07 -8.85
CA ILE A 309 -19.94 -16.01 -7.84
C ILE A 309 -20.95 -15.99 -6.71
N ALA A 310 -21.49 -17.16 -6.37
CA ALA A 310 -22.41 -17.31 -5.25
C ALA A 310 -21.92 -18.40 -4.29
N CYS A 311 -22.18 -18.18 -3.00
CA CYS A 311 -22.02 -19.22 -1.99
C CYS A 311 -23.35 -19.41 -1.24
N ALA A 312 -23.66 -20.67 -0.94
CA ALA A 312 -24.83 -21.09 -0.20
C ALA A 312 -24.39 -21.87 1.05
N ASP A 313 -24.98 -21.56 2.20
CA ASP A 313 -24.79 -22.36 3.40
C ASP A 313 -25.73 -23.60 3.41
N GLU A 314 -25.46 -24.55 4.30
CA GLU A 314 -26.27 -25.78 4.43
C GLU A 314 -27.73 -25.55 4.87
N ASN A 315 -28.06 -24.33 5.31
CA ASN A 315 -29.42 -23.91 5.63
C ASN A 315 -30.11 -23.21 4.44
N GLY A 316 -29.49 -23.20 3.26
CA GLY A 316 -30.03 -22.64 2.04
C GLY A 316 -29.92 -21.12 1.92
N LYS A 317 -29.17 -20.44 2.79
CA LYS A 317 -28.95 -18.99 2.68
C LYS A 317 -27.83 -18.69 1.70
N THR A 318 -28.07 -17.76 0.79
CA THR A 318 -27.17 -17.48 -0.32
C THR A 318 -26.70 -16.02 -0.35
N THR A 319 -25.48 -15.83 -0.82
CA THR A 319 -24.94 -14.52 -1.21
C THR A 319 -24.30 -14.63 -2.58
N GLU A 320 -24.52 -13.62 -3.41
CA GLU A 320 -23.97 -13.51 -4.75
C GLU A 320 -23.17 -12.20 -4.89
N ILE A 321 -22.05 -12.28 -5.60
CA ILE A 321 -21.29 -11.12 -6.06
C ILE A 321 -20.99 -11.25 -7.56
N ALA A 322 -20.62 -10.14 -8.18
CA ALA A 322 -20.08 -10.12 -9.52
C ALA A 322 -18.69 -9.46 -9.52
N ILE A 323 -17.77 -10.06 -10.28
CA ILE A 323 -16.43 -9.53 -10.52
C ILE A 323 -16.20 -9.35 -12.01
N LYS A 324 -15.32 -8.42 -12.38
CA LYS A 324 -14.87 -8.24 -13.77
C LYS A 324 -13.44 -8.73 -13.89
N VAL A 325 -13.17 -9.57 -14.89
CA VAL A 325 -11.86 -10.15 -15.14
C VAL A 325 -11.36 -9.69 -16.50
N THR A 326 -10.19 -9.05 -16.50
CA THR A 326 -9.58 -8.42 -17.67
C THR A 326 -8.16 -8.95 -17.85
N LYS A 327 -7.73 -9.17 -19.09
CA LYS A 327 -6.36 -9.59 -19.42
C LYS A 327 -5.47 -8.37 -19.55
N ILE A 328 -4.25 -8.49 -19.04
CA ILE A 328 -3.14 -7.58 -19.35
C ILE A 328 -2.15 -8.31 -20.24
#